data_AF-A0A969UYX8-F1
#
_entry.id   AF-A0A969UYX8-F1
#
_cell.length_a   1.000
_cell.length_b   1.000
_cell.length_c   1.000
_cell.angle_alpha   90.00
_cell.angle_beta   90.00
_cell.angle_gamma   90.00
#
_symmetry.space_group_name_H-M   'P 1'
#
loop_
_entity.id
_entity.type
_entity.pdbx_description
1 polymer ?
#
loop_
_entity_poly.entity_id
_entity_poly.type
_entity_poly.pdbx_seq_one_letter_code
_entity_poly.pdbx_strand_id
1 'polypeptide(L)'
;MSQLLQNGTIVQAAILDKIPGVVELLNHLLFQSPLTVDSISYAPGNPESLRRAELLIENLLIQIANAVIQPLLNLFANVESIKQKLYHRRLLSSREIERFRNNLSWKYRLERYFREPQNIFESQYALWVFTWKGIRKTSIYAPRTTELEDLAGIQLAVTLALETRDAIAPRLRSVVAFVGNGMIYVLTEVVGRSLGLVGRGILKGLGNAWQDSRVRR
;
A
#
# COMPACT_ATOMS: atom_id res chain seq x y z
N MET A 1 11.17 37.09 13.79
CA MET A 1 11.22 35.61 13.93
C MET A 1 11.87 35.06 12.67
N SER A 2 12.96 34.30 12.75
CA SER A 2 13.66 33.79 11.55
C SER A 2 12.72 32.94 10.68
N GLN A 3 12.84 32.99 9.35
CA GLN A 3 12.00 32.22 8.40
C GLN A 3 11.99 30.71 8.68
N LEU A 4 13.01 30.22 9.38
CA LEU A 4 13.16 28.82 9.79
C LEU A 4 12.16 28.43 10.89
N LEU A 5 11.90 29.33 11.86
CA LEU A 5 10.94 29.09 12.95
C LEU A 5 9.50 29.06 12.44
N GLN A 6 9.19 29.84 11.39
CA GLN A 6 7.87 29.78 10.74
C GLN A 6 7.60 28.41 10.09
N ASN A 7 8.63 27.76 9.55
CA ASN A 7 8.52 26.40 9.01
C ASN A 7 8.31 25.34 10.10
N GLY A 8 8.64 25.62 11.36
CA GLY A 8 8.41 24.70 12.48
C GLY A 8 6.94 24.29 12.60
N THR A 9 6.01 25.24 12.48
CA THR A 9 4.57 24.97 12.52
C THR A 9 4.09 24.07 11.38
N ILE A 10 4.66 24.26 10.18
CA ILE A 10 4.34 23.45 9.00
C ILE A 10 4.85 22.02 9.19
N VAL A 11 6.09 21.86 9.66
CA VAL A 11 6.70 20.56 9.93
C VAL A 11 5.96 19.81 11.03
N GLN A 12 5.56 20.52 12.09
CA GLN A 12 4.81 19.95 13.20
C GLN A 12 3.51 19.31 12.69
N ALA A 13 2.66 20.09 12.03
CA ALA A 13 1.37 19.62 11.54
C ALA A 13 1.48 18.59 10.40
N ALA A 14 2.48 18.73 9.52
CA ALA A 14 2.59 17.89 8.32
C ALA A 14 3.34 16.57 8.56
N ILE A 15 4.24 16.50 9.55
CA ILE A 15 5.12 15.35 9.78
C ILE A 15 5.03 14.88 11.22
N LEU A 16 5.33 15.73 12.20
CA LEU A 16 5.56 15.30 13.58
C LEU A 16 4.28 14.85 14.29
N ASP A 17 3.18 15.60 14.15
CA ASP A 17 1.88 15.26 14.74
C ASP A 17 1.29 13.97 14.16
N LYS A 18 1.79 13.55 12.99
CA LYS A 18 1.34 12.34 12.29
C LYS A 18 2.15 11.10 12.63
N ILE A 19 3.19 11.21 13.46
CA ILE A 19 4.00 10.05 13.87
C ILE A 19 3.20 9.29 14.94
N PRO A 20 2.77 8.05 14.67
CA PRO A 20 1.98 7.29 15.63
C PRO A 20 2.85 6.78 16.78
N GLY A 21 2.25 6.64 17.96
CA GLY A 21 2.84 5.87 19.06
C GLY A 21 4.03 6.55 19.77
N VAL A 22 4.28 7.85 19.56
CA VAL A 22 5.45 8.53 20.13
C VAL A 22 5.37 8.61 21.65
N VAL A 23 4.22 8.99 22.19
CA VAL A 23 4.03 9.15 23.64
C VAL A 23 4.08 7.78 24.32
N GLU A 24 3.43 6.79 23.73
CA GLU A 24 3.40 5.40 24.18
C GLU A 24 4.79 4.78 24.17
N LEU A 25 5.56 5.00 23.11
CA LEU A 25 6.96 4.56 23.00
C LEU A 25 7.81 5.20 24.11
N LEU A 26 7.73 6.52 24.28
CA LEU A 26 8.52 7.22 25.31
C LEU A 26 8.13 6.76 26.71
N ASN A 27 6.84 6.56 26.99
CA ASN A 27 6.38 6.03 28.27
C ASN A 27 6.88 4.60 28.51
N HIS A 28 6.86 3.75 27.48
CA HIS A 28 7.39 2.40 27.54
C HIS A 28 8.88 2.38 27.87
N LEU A 29 9.68 3.19 27.16
CA LEU A 29 11.13 3.22 27.32
C LEU A 29 11.57 3.86 28.64
N LEU A 30 10.97 5.00 29.02
CA LEU A 30 11.40 5.79 30.17
C LEU A 30 10.82 5.30 31.49
N PHE A 31 9.55 4.86 31.48
CA PHE A 31 8.82 4.53 32.70
C PHE A 31 8.43 3.06 32.80
N GLN A 32 8.89 2.21 31.87
CA GLN A 32 8.55 0.79 31.84
C GLN A 32 7.03 0.57 31.85
N SER A 33 6.29 1.44 31.14
CA SER A 33 4.85 1.29 30.96
C SER A 33 4.55 0.16 29.96
N PRO A 34 3.45 -0.61 30.11
CA PRO A 34 3.04 -1.58 29.10
C PRO A 34 2.81 -0.92 27.73
N LEU A 35 3.11 -1.65 26.65
CA LEU A 35 2.91 -1.19 25.27
C LEU A 35 1.79 -1.97 24.61
N THR A 36 0.86 -1.26 23.97
CA THR A 36 -0.27 -1.87 23.27
C THR A 36 0.14 -2.37 21.88
N VAL A 37 -0.09 -3.65 21.64
CA VAL A 37 0.10 -4.34 20.37
C VAL A 37 -1.24 -4.95 19.99
N ASP A 38 -1.82 -4.47 18.89
CA ASP A 38 -3.08 -4.98 18.33
C ASP A 38 -4.23 -5.02 19.35
N SER A 39 -4.35 -3.94 20.13
CA SER A 39 -5.30 -3.76 21.25
C SER A 39 -5.03 -4.58 22.50
N ILE A 40 -3.91 -5.31 22.55
CA ILE A 40 -3.48 -6.10 23.72
C ILE A 40 -2.31 -5.40 24.39
N SER A 41 -2.36 -5.24 25.71
CA SER A 41 -1.31 -4.59 26.48
C SER A 41 -0.23 -5.59 26.90
N TYR A 42 1.02 -5.37 26.49
CA TYR A 42 2.16 -6.21 26.83
C TYR A 42 3.12 -5.51 27.78
N ALA A 43 3.59 -6.24 28.79
CA ALA A 43 4.56 -5.73 29.75
C ALA A 43 5.93 -5.42 29.08
N PRO A 44 6.75 -4.54 29.68
CA PRO A 44 8.12 -4.34 29.26
C PRO A 44 8.93 -5.64 29.23
N GLY A 45 9.78 -5.79 28.22
CA GLY A 45 10.60 -6.99 28.02
C GLY A 45 9.85 -8.19 27.41
N ASN A 46 8.53 -8.10 27.19
CA ASN A 46 7.82 -9.10 26.41
C ASN A 46 8.26 -9.03 24.93
N PRO A 47 8.42 -10.17 24.22
CA PRO A 47 8.82 -10.17 22.82
C PRO A 47 7.95 -9.28 21.90
N GLU A 48 6.63 -9.24 22.13
CA GLU A 48 5.70 -8.43 21.32
C GLU A 48 5.87 -6.92 21.59
N SER A 49 6.06 -6.52 22.85
CA SER A 49 6.30 -5.11 23.20
C SER A 49 7.65 -4.64 22.67
N LEU A 50 8.69 -5.48 22.75
CA LEU A 50 10.00 -5.19 22.18
C LEU A 50 9.92 -4.98 20.67
N ARG A 51 9.25 -5.89 19.96
CA ARG A 51 9.07 -5.78 18.50
C ARG A 51 8.28 -4.54 18.12
N ARG A 52 7.20 -4.21 18.85
CA ARG A 52 6.43 -2.98 18.59
C ARG A 52 7.28 -1.73 18.85
N ALA A 53 8.05 -1.70 19.93
CA ALA A 53 8.94 -0.58 20.24
C ALA A 53 10.01 -0.38 19.16
N GLU A 54 10.58 -1.47 18.63
CA GLU A 54 11.52 -1.44 17.50
C GLU A 54 10.89 -0.80 16.26
N LEU A 55 9.69 -1.23 15.87
CA LEU A 55 8.98 -0.63 14.72
C LEU A 55 8.72 0.87 14.89
N LEU A 56 8.32 1.28 16.11
CA LEU A 56 8.01 2.67 16.42
C LEU A 56 9.27 3.54 16.45
N ILE A 57 10.38 3.06 17.02
CA ILE A 57 11.62 3.85 17.13
C ILE A 57 12.30 4.03 15.77
N GLU A 58 12.30 3.00 14.92
CA GLU A 58 12.83 3.11 13.56
C GLU A 58 12.02 4.13 12.74
N ASN A 59 10.69 4.05 12.81
CA ASN A 59 9.82 4.99 12.14
C ASN A 59 10.02 6.42 12.68
N LEU A 60 10.10 6.59 14.00
CA LEU A 60 10.35 7.88 14.63
C LEU A 60 11.65 8.51 14.13
N LEU A 61 12.74 7.74 14.08
CA LEU A 61 14.03 8.21 13.60
C LEU A 61 13.96 8.68 12.13
N ILE A 62 13.32 7.89 11.27
CA ILE A 62 13.15 8.23 9.85
C ILE A 62 12.29 9.49 9.69
N GLN A 63 11.21 9.63 10.47
CA GLN A 63 10.31 10.77 10.37
C GLN A 63 10.91 12.05 10.94
N ILE A 64 11.69 11.97 12.01
CA ILE A 64 12.49 13.12 12.50
C ILE A 64 13.50 13.55 11.43
N ALA A 65 14.18 12.61 10.77
CA ALA A 65 15.09 12.93 9.67
C ALA A 65 14.34 13.65 8.53
N ASN A 66 13.14 13.19 8.16
CA ASN A 66 12.29 13.88 7.18
C ASN A 66 11.88 15.29 7.64
N ALA A 67 11.54 15.45 8.92
CA ALA A 67 11.17 16.73 9.53
C ALA A 67 12.31 17.75 9.48
N VAL A 68 13.56 17.30 9.65
CA VAL A 68 14.75 18.16 9.53
C VAL A 68 15.05 18.49 8.07
N ILE A 69 14.95 17.51 7.17
CA ILE A 69 15.30 17.68 5.75
C ILE A 69 14.28 18.56 5.00
N GLN A 70 12.99 18.53 5.36
CA GLN A 70 11.96 19.25 4.61
C GLN A 70 12.19 20.79 4.60
N PRO A 71 12.40 21.48 5.74
CA PRO A 71 12.73 22.92 5.72
C PRO A 71 14.02 23.22 4.98
N LEU A 72 15.03 22.34 5.09
CA LEU A 72 16.31 22.52 4.40
C LEU A 72 16.12 22.52 2.88
N LEU A 73 15.32 21.60 2.35
CA LEU A 73 14.99 21.56 0.93
C LEU A 73 14.12 22.74 0.49
N ASN A 74 13.24 23.24 1.35
CA ASN A 74 12.34 24.33 0.99
C ASN A 74 13.03 25.69 0.98
N LEU A 75 13.92 25.94 1.94
CA LEU A 75 14.58 27.23 2.13
C LEU A 75 15.96 27.30 1.47
N PHE A 76 16.70 26.19 1.44
CA PHE A 76 18.12 26.19 1.10
C PHE A 76 18.51 25.30 -0.09
N ALA A 77 17.54 24.83 -0.89
CA ALA A 77 17.80 23.96 -2.04
C ALA A 77 18.83 24.52 -3.05
N ASN A 78 18.95 25.84 -3.18
CA ASN A 78 19.82 26.50 -4.15
C ASN A 78 21.10 27.08 -3.52
N VAL A 79 21.33 26.88 -2.22
CA VAL A 79 22.55 27.36 -1.56
C VAL A 79 23.72 26.43 -1.89
N GLU A 80 24.70 26.95 -2.62
CA GLU A 80 25.78 26.14 -3.19
C GLU A 80 26.62 25.42 -2.12
N SER A 81 26.89 26.08 -0.99
CA SER A 81 27.62 25.47 0.14
C SER A 81 26.87 24.29 0.77
N ILE A 82 25.53 24.32 0.76
CA ILE A 82 24.69 23.22 1.25
C ILE A 82 24.62 22.11 0.21
N LYS A 83 24.42 22.46 -1.07
CA LYS A 83 24.38 21.47 -2.16
C LYS A 83 25.65 20.62 -2.20
N GLN A 84 26.82 21.25 -2.10
CA GLN A 84 28.11 20.54 -2.17
C GLN A 84 28.41 19.67 -0.94
N LYS A 85 27.90 20.03 0.24
CA LYS A 85 28.19 19.31 1.50
C LYS A 85 27.14 18.27 1.86
N LEU A 86 25.87 18.52 1.57
CA LEU A 86 24.75 17.72 2.06
C LEU A 86 24.09 16.88 0.98
N TYR A 87 24.04 17.35 -0.27
CA TYR A 87 23.29 16.68 -1.32
C TYR A 87 24.15 15.70 -2.11
N HIS A 88 23.52 14.62 -2.56
CA HIS A 88 24.18 13.69 -3.48
C HIS A 88 24.52 14.40 -4.78
N ARG A 89 25.65 14.03 -5.42
CA ARG A 89 26.15 14.63 -6.69
C ARG A 89 25.09 14.80 -7.79
N ARG A 90 24.08 13.91 -7.84
CA ARG A 90 22.98 13.94 -8.82
C ARG A 90 22.00 15.10 -8.63
N LEU A 91 21.99 15.72 -7.45
CA LEU A 91 21.10 16.83 -7.07
C LEU A 91 21.82 18.19 -7.09
N LEU A 92 23.07 18.26 -7.58
CA LEU A 92 23.82 19.51 -7.64
C LEU A 92 23.31 20.48 -8.71
N SER A 93 22.61 20.00 -9.73
CA SER A 93 21.95 20.89 -10.68
C SER A 93 20.70 21.50 -10.07
N SER A 94 20.52 22.81 -10.23
CA SER A 94 19.30 23.52 -9.83
C SER A 94 18.04 22.86 -10.41
N ARG A 95 18.14 22.34 -11.65
CA ARG A 95 17.03 21.65 -12.29
C ARG A 95 16.68 20.32 -11.63
N GLU A 96 17.69 19.57 -11.17
CA GLU A 96 17.48 18.27 -10.53
C GLU A 96 16.90 18.44 -9.11
N ILE A 97 17.37 19.43 -8.35
CA ILE A 97 16.79 19.71 -7.02
C ILE A 97 15.34 20.22 -7.14
N GLU A 98 15.01 21.03 -8.15
CA GLU A 98 13.63 21.43 -8.44
C GLU A 98 12.73 20.25 -8.80
N ARG A 99 13.18 19.35 -9.70
CA ARG A 99 12.43 18.12 -10.03
C ARG A 99 12.21 17.26 -8.81
N PHE A 100 13.23 17.10 -7.97
CA PHE A 100 13.13 16.36 -6.73
C PHE A 100 12.07 16.95 -5.78
N ARG A 101 12.07 18.27 -5.58
CA ARG A 101 11.06 18.97 -4.75
C ARG A 101 9.65 18.85 -5.32
N ASN A 102 9.50 18.88 -6.65
CA ASN A 102 8.20 18.70 -7.30
C ASN A 102 7.67 17.28 -7.10
N ASN A 103 8.52 16.26 -7.28
CA ASN A 103 8.16 14.87 -7.00
C ASN A 103 7.80 14.64 -5.53
N LEU A 104 8.53 15.29 -4.62
CA LEU A 104 8.24 15.22 -3.18
C LEU A 104 6.88 15.87 -2.86
N SER A 105 6.58 17.02 -3.47
CA SER A 105 5.28 17.69 -3.33
C SER A 105 4.12 16.81 -3.82
N TRP A 106 4.30 16.11 -4.95
CA TRP A 106 3.34 15.12 -5.43
C TRP A 106 3.18 13.95 -4.47
N LYS A 107 4.29 13.42 -3.92
CA LYS A 107 4.25 12.35 -2.92
C LYS A 107 3.43 12.78 -1.69
N TYR A 108 3.62 13.99 -1.17
CA TYR A 108 2.85 14.49 -0.02
C TYR A 108 1.36 14.65 -0.32
N ARG A 109 1.00 15.10 -1.53
CA ARG A 109 -0.41 15.17 -1.95
C ARG A 109 -1.03 13.78 -2.04
N LEU A 110 -0.33 12.82 -2.62
CA LEU A 110 -0.78 11.42 -2.68
C LEU A 110 -0.95 10.81 -1.29
N GLU A 111 -0.01 11.09 -0.38
CA GLU A 111 -0.11 10.61 0.99
C GLU A 111 -1.34 11.19 1.69
N ARG A 112 -1.51 12.52 1.66
CA ARG A 112 -2.60 13.24 2.33
C ARG A 112 -3.99 12.90 1.79
N TYR A 113 -4.15 12.81 0.48
CA TYR A 113 -5.48 12.70 -0.13
C TYR A 113 -5.91 11.27 -0.41
N PHE A 114 -4.99 10.31 -0.46
CA PHE A 114 -5.32 8.92 -0.80
C PHE A 114 -4.82 7.91 0.22
N ARG A 115 -3.52 7.90 0.51
CA ARG A 115 -2.95 6.83 1.35
C ARG A 115 -3.31 6.96 2.81
N GLU A 116 -3.34 8.17 3.35
CA GLU A 116 -3.73 8.42 4.73
C GLU A 116 -5.21 8.06 4.98
N PRO A 117 -6.17 8.51 4.15
CA PRO A 117 -7.56 8.05 4.23
C PRO A 117 -7.71 6.53 4.08
N GLN A 118 -6.95 5.91 3.17
CA GLN A 118 -6.95 4.46 3.03
C GLN A 118 -6.44 3.77 4.30
N ASN A 119 -5.36 4.25 4.90
CA ASN A 119 -4.83 3.67 6.14
C ASN A 119 -5.80 3.87 7.31
N ILE A 120 -6.51 5.01 7.37
CA ILE A 120 -7.57 5.26 8.37
C ILE A 120 -8.71 4.26 8.18
N PHE A 121 -9.21 4.10 6.95
CA PHE A 121 -10.25 3.13 6.61
C PHE A 121 -9.86 1.69 6.95
N GLU A 122 -8.61 1.30 6.66
CA GLU A 122 -8.06 -0.02 6.96
C GLU A 122 -7.61 -0.18 8.43
N SER A 123 -7.86 0.82 9.31
CA SER A 123 -7.50 0.80 10.74
C SER A 123 -6.02 0.46 10.99
N GLN A 124 -5.14 1.13 10.25
CA GLN A 124 -3.70 0.92 10.35
C GLN A 124 -2.91 2.21 10.29
N TYR A 125 -1.70 2.16 10.85
CA TYR A 125 -0.65 3.12 10.55
C TYR A 125 0.41 2.47 9.67
N ALA A 126 0.86 3.23 8.67
CA ALA A 126 2.03 2.87 7.90
C ALA A 126 3.31 3.37 8.57
N LEU A 127 4.27 2.48 8.74
CA LEU A 127 5.57 2.76 9.33
C LEU A 127 6.69 2.54 8.32
N TRP A 128 7.79 3.28 8.50
CA TRP A 128 9.04 3.03 7.82
C TRP A 128 10.01 2.33 8.76
N VAL A 129 10.63 1.27 8.27
CA VAL A 129 11.54 0.41 9.04
C VAL A 129 12.85 0.22 8.29
N PHE A 130 13.92 0.00 9.04
CA PHE A 130 15.20 -0.34 8.47
C PHE A 130 15.26 -1.83 8.14
N THR A 131 15.93 -2.14 7.03
CA THR A 131 16.18 -3.50 6.60
C THR A 131 17.57 -3.56 6.01
N TRP A 132 18.12 -4.76 5.85
CA TRP A 132 19.40 -4.95 5.19
C TRP A 132 19.43 -4.46 3.73
N LYS A 133 18.27 -4.33 3.07
CA LYS A 133 18.14 -3.75 1.71
C LYS A 133 17.91 -2.23 1.72
N GLY A 134 17.80 -1.60 2.89
CA GLY A 134 17.42 -0.20 3.05
C GLY A 134 16.06 -0.03 3.74
N ILE A 135 15.39 1.09 3.48
CA ILE A 135 14.14 1.45 4.17
C ILE A 135 12.94 0.78 3.49
N ARG A 136 12.07 0.13 4.27
CA ARG A 136 10.86 -0.53 3.80
C ARG A 136 9.63 0.01 4.53
N LYS A 137 8.46 -0.04 3.88
CA LYS A 137 7.16 0.25 4.49
C LYS A 137 6.58 -1.00 5.14
N THR A 138 6.05 -0.88 6.35
CA THR A 138 5.23 -1.90 7.02
C THR A 138 3.98 -1.24 7.59
N SER A 139 3.04 -2.00 8.13
CA SER A 139 1.91 -1.46 8.87
C SER A 139 1.76 -2.09 10.25
N ILE A 140 1.10 -1.35 11.14
CA ILE A 140 0.62 -1.81 12.43
C ILE A 140 -0.87 -1.51 12.53
N TYR A 141 -1.63 -2.40 13.16
CA TYR A 141 -3.03 -2.14 13.45
C TYR A 141 -3.15 -1.09 14.56
N ALA A 142 -4.14 -0.20 14.39
CA ALA A 142 -4.59 0.73 15.42
C ALA A 142 -6.06 1.10 15.18
N PRO A 143 -6.90 1.21 16.23
CA PRO A 143 -8.25 1.73 16.08
C PRO A 143 -8.20 3.20 15.67
N ARG A 144 -8.79 3.54 14.52
CA ARG A 144 -8.78 4.91 13.94
C ARG A 144 -10.19 5.43 13.63
N THR A 145 -11.18 5.01 14.43
CA THR A 145 -12.60 5.37 14.22
C THR A 145 -12.85 6.87 14.30
N THR A 146 -12.27 7.55 15.29
CA THR A 146 -12.40 9.02 15.43
C THR A 146 -11.82 9.75 14.23
N GLU A 147 -10.63 9.33 13.77
CA GLU A 147 -10.00 9.90 12.59
C GLU A 147 -10.81 9.65 11.31
N LEU A 148 -11.52 8.52 11.23
CA LEU A 148 -12.40 8.19 10.11
C LEU A 148 -13.64 9.09 10.09
N GLU A 149 -14.23 9.36 11.25
CA GLU A 149 -15.38 10.25 11.42
C GLU A 149 -15.02 11.71 11.12
N ASP A 150 -13.78 12.12 11.39
CA ASP A 150 -13.26 13.47 11.13
C ASP A 150 -12.87 13.70 9.65
N LEU A 151 -12.91 12.68 8.79
CA LEU A 151 -12.56 12.84 7.38
C LEU A 151 -13.55 13.74 6.63
N ALA A 152 -13.00 14.67 5.85
CA ALA A 152 -13.79 15.59 5.03
C ALA A 152 -13.25 15.75 3.60
N GLY A 153 -14.12 16.22 2.70
CA GLY A 153 -13.77 16.54 1.32
C GLY A 153 -13.23 15.35 0.54
N ILE A 154 -12.06 15.52 -0.10
CA ILE A 154 -11.44 14.48 -0.93
C ILE A 154 -11.12 13.22 -0.12
N GLN A 155 -10.75 13.36 1.15
CA GLN A 155 -10.39 12.22 2.00
C GLN A 155 -11.60 11.32 2.27
N LEU A 156 -12.74 11.93 2.60
CA LEU A 156 -14.01 11.21 2.76
C LEU A 156 -14.48 10.57 1.45
N ALA A 157 -14.31 11.25 0.32
CA ALA A 157 -14.65 10.68 -0.98
C ALA A 157 -13.83 9.42 -1.29
N VAL A 158 -12.55 9.39 -0.89
CA VAL A 158 -11.71 8.19 -1.04
C VAL A 158 -12.21 7.03 -0.18
N THR A 159 -12.57 7.26 1.07
CA THR A 159 -13.07 6.18 1.94
C THR A 159 -14.42 5.64 1.47
N LEU A 160 -15.33 6.51 1.04
CA LEU A 160 -16.60 6.10 0.42
C LEU A 160 -16.39 5.27 -0.85
N ALA A 161 -15.38 5.61 -1.67
CA ALA A 161 -15.03 4.85 -2.85
C ALA A 161 -14.48 3.45 -2.50
N LEU A 162 -13.67 3.35 -1.43
CA LEU A 162 -13.16 2.07 -0.92
C LEU A 162 -14.30 1.21 -0.37
N GLU A 163 -15.21 1.79 0.42
CA GLU A 163 -16.38 1.10 0.93
C GLU A 163 -17.29 0.60 -0.21
N THR A 164 -17.55 1.46 -1.20
CA THR A 164 -18.32 1.10 -2.39
C THR A 164 -17.65 -0.04 -3.17
N ARG A 165 -16.32 0.00 -3.34
CA ARG A 165 -15.56 -1.09 -3.97
C ARG A 165 -15.78 -2.39 -3.22
N ASP A 166 -15.66 -2.39 -1.90
CA ASP A 166 -15.77 -3.59 -1.09
C ASP A 166 -17.20 -4.15 -1.07
N ALA A 167 -18.22 -3.29 -1.16
CA ALA A 167 -19.62 -3.68 -1.31
C ALA A 167 -19.96 -4.23 -2.72
N ILE A 168 -19.27 -3.77 -3.77
CA ILE A 168 -19.52 -4.19 -5.17
C ILE A 168 -18.67 -5.40 -5.58
N ALA A 169 -17.45 -5.54 -5.07
CA ALA A 169 -16.51 -6.58 -5.48
C ALA A 169 -17.08 -8.02 -5.45
N PRO A 170 -17.87 -8.44 -4.44
CA PRO A 170 -18.50 -9.76 -4.45
C PRO A 170 -19.43 -9.98 -5.65
N ARG A 171 -20.22 -8.96 -6.01
CA ARG A 171 -21.16 -9.02 -7.13
C ARG A 171 -20.43 -9.12 -8.46
N LEU A 172 -19.40 -8.29 -8.66
CA LEU A 172 -18.61 -8.33 -9.89
C LEU A 172 -17.91 -9.68 -10.08
N ARG A 173 -17.32 -10.23 -9.00
CA ARG A 173 -16.72 -11.57 -9.03
C ARG A 173 -17.72 -12.65 -9.42
N SER A 174 -18.97 -12.57 -8.95
CA SER A 174 -20.01 -13.54 -9.30
C SER A 174 -20.40 -13.49 -10.79
N VAL A 175 -20.50 -12.30 -11.38
CA VAL A 175 -20.79 -12.14 -12.81
C VAL A 175 -19.65 -12.68 -13.67
N VAL A 176 -18.40 -12.35 -13.32
CA VAL A 176 -17.22 -12.86 -14.03
C VAL A 176 -17.13 -14.39 -13.92
N ALA A 177 -17.38 -14.96 -12.74
CA ALA A 177 -17.39 -16.40 -12.53
C ALA A 177 -18.50 -17.08 -13.35
N PHE A 178 -19.70 -16.49 -13.41
CA PHE A 178 -20.81 -17.00 -14.22
C PHE A 178 -20.47 -17.02 -15.71
N VAL A 179 -19.95 -15.90 -16.24
CA VAL A 179 -19.54 -15.79 -17.65
C VAL A 179 -18.39 -16.76 -17.95
N GLY A 180 -17.40 -16.86 -17.06
CA GLY A 180 -16.27 -17.78 -17.20
C GLY A 180 -16.72 -19.24 -17.23
N ASN A 181 -17.60 -19.64 -16.30
CA ASN A 181 -18.17 -20.99 -16.29
C ASN A 181 -19.02 -21.28 -17.53
N GLY A 182 -19.79 -20.30 -18.00
CA GLY A 182 -20.54 -20.41 -19.26
C GLY A 182 -19.62 -20.60 -20.47
N MET A 183 -18.51 -19.85 -20.53
CA MET A 183 -17.53 -19.97 -21.60
C MET A 183 -16.82 -21.33 -21.57
N ILE A 184 -16.42 -21.81 -20.38
CA ILE A 184 -15.84 -23.14 -20.21
C ILE A 184 -16.83 -24.20 -20.68
N TYR A 185 -18.10 -24.13 -20.26
CA TYR A 185 -19.14 -25.07 -20.68
C TYR A 185 -19.32 -25.14 -22.20
N VAL A 186 -19.37 -23.99 -22.88
CA VAL A 186 -19.47 -23.94 -24.35
C VAL A 186 -18.26 -24.61 -24.99
N LEU A 187 -17.05 -24.32 -24.50
CA LEU A 187 -15.81 -24.87 -25.06
C LEU A 187 -15.65 -26.37 -24.80
N THR A 188 -15.90 -26.85 -23.58
CA THR A 188 -15.65 -28.26 -23.23
C THR A 188 -16.81 -29.16 -23.64
N GLU A 189 -18.04 -28.73 -23.40
CA GLU A 189 -19.21 -29.60 -23.54
C GLU A 189 -19.83 -29.49 -24.92
N VAL A 190 -20.08 -28.27 -25.40
CA VAL A 190 -20.73 -28.07 -26.71
C VAL A 190 -19.76 -28.38 -27.85
N VAL A 191 -18.57 -27.75 -27.85
CA VAL A 191 -17.55 -27.99 -28.88
C VAL A 191 -16.95 -29.39 -28.74
N GLY A 192 -16.65 -29.84 -27.52
CA GLY A 192 -16.09 -31.18 -27.29
C GLY A 192 -17.04 -32.32 -27.70
N ARG A 193 -18.34 -32.25 -27.35
CA ARG A 193 -19.31 -33.27 -27.81
C ARG A 193 -19.51 -33.23 -29.32
N SER A 194 -19.58 -32.04 -29.92
CA SER A 194 -19.80 -31.92 -31.36
C SER A 194 -18.62 -32.51 -32.15
N LEU A 195 -17.38 -32.21 -31.77
CA LEU A 195 -16.19 -32.88 -32.33
C LEU A 195 -16.22 -34.39 -32.10
N GLY A 196 -16.59 -34.84 -30.90
CA GLY A 196 -16.71 -36.25 -30.56
C GLY A 196 -17.74 -37.01 -31.41
N LEU A 197 -18.87 -36.38 -31.73
CA LEU A 197 -19.91 -36.94 -32.60
C LEU A 197 -19.44 -37.07 -34.05
N VAL A 198 -18.76 -36.05 -34.57
CA VAL A 198 -18.16 -36.08 -35.92
C VAL A 198 -17.11 -37.20 -36.01
N GLY A 199 -16.22 -37.31 -35.03
CA GLY A 199 -15.22 -38.38 -34.98
C GLY A 199 -15.85 -39.78 -34.94
N ARG A 200 -16.90 -39.98 -34.13
CA ARG A 200 -17.66 -41.24 -34.09
C ARG A 200 -18.37 -41.54 -35.41
N GLY A 201 -18.88 -40.53 -36.11
CA GLY A 201 -19.49 -40.66 -37.44
C GLY A 201 -18.49 -41.16 -38.48
N ILE A 202 -17.29 -40.58 -38.51
CA ILE A 202 -16.20 -40.98 -39.41
C ILE A 202 -15.76 -42.43 -39.13
N LEU A 203 -15.55 -42.79 -37.86
CA LEU A 203 -15.16 -44.15 -37.47
C LEU A 203 -16.21 -45.20 -37.87
N LYS A 204 -17.51 -44.90 -37.67
CA LYS A 204 -18.60 -45.79 -38.11
C LYS A 204 -18.65 -45.92 -39.63
N GLY A 205 -18.45 -44.83 -40.37
CA GLY A 205 -18.43 -44.84 -41.84
C GLY A 205 -17.28 -45.69 -42.40
N LEU A 206 -16.09 -45.57 -41.82
CA LEU A 206 -14.92 -46.39 -42.18
C LEU A 206 -15.12 -47.87 -41.81
N GLY A 207 -15.69 -48.13 -40.63
CA GLY A 207 -16.00 -49.50 -40.18
C GLY A 207 -16.99 -50.21 -41.10
N ASN A 208 -18.06 -49.53 -41.52
CA ASN A 208 -19.04 -50.08 -42.45
C ASN A 208 -18.45 -50.34 -43.85
N ALA A 209 -17.62 -49.43 -44.38
CA ALA A 209 -16.95 -49.61 -45.67
C ALA A 209 -15.96 -50.81 -45.68
N TRP A 210 -15.32 -51.08 -44.54
CA TRP A 210 -14.48 -52.27 -44.33
C TRP A 210 -15.27 -53.58 -44.18
N GLN A 211 -16.52 -53.50 -43.72
CA GLN A 211 -17.41 -54.65 -43.59
C GLN A 211 -18.05 -55.02 -44.93
N ASP A 212 -18.49 -54.03 -45.71
CA ASP A 212 -19.04 -54.22 -47.06
C ASP A 212 -18.01 -54.78 -48.07
N SER A 213 -16.74 -54.38 -47.95
CA SER A 213 -15.66 -54.93 -48.78
C SER A 213 -15.29 -56.38 -48.43
N ARG A 214 -15.69 -56.88 -47.26
CA ARG A 214 -15.51 -58.27 -46.83
C ARG A 214 -16.67 -59.19 -47.23
N VAL A 215 -17.86 -58.64 -47.46
CA VAL A 215 -19.06 -59.39 -47.91
C VAL A 215 -19.08 -59.60 -49.44
N ARG A 216 -18.29 -58.83 -50.20
CA ARG A 216 -18.16 -58.94 -51.67
C ARG A 216 -17.04 -59.87 -52.16
N ARG A 217 -16.49 -60.73 -51.32
CA ARG A 217 -15.52 -61.77 -51.71
C ARG A 217 -16.12 -63.16 -51.59
#